data_AF-A0A397I5D6-F1
#
_entry.id   AF-A0A397I5D6-F1
#
_cell.length_a   1.000
_cell.length_b   1.000
_cell.length_c   1.000
_cell.angle_alpha   90.00
_cell.angle_beta   90.00
_cell.angle_gamma   90.00
#
_symmetry.space_group_name_H-M   'P 1'
#
loop_
_entity.id
_entity.type
_entity.pdbx_description
1 polymer ?
#
loop_
_entity_poly.entity_id
_entity_poly.type
_entity_poly.pdbx_seq_one_letter_code
_entity_poly.pdbx_strand_id
1 'polypeptide(L)'
;MTTSSNNFLKYPSVRRDETIVENLHGTKVADPYRWLEEPDSEETKEFVEAQNALTFKYLDTYPYRENFQEALTKIYDYEKYETPFKSGNNYYYFYNTGLQAQKYLLLFNNYEEGSFKLFPQPPSKKMFINYFI
;
A
#
# COMPACT_ATOMS: atom_id res chain seq x y z
N MET A 1 14.14 -24.03 -18.55
CA MET A 1 14.21 -25.08 -17.52
C MET A 1 14.10 -24.39 -16.18
N THR A 2 12.91 -24.33 -15.59
CA THR A 2 12.70 -23.72 -14.27
C THR A 2 13.02 -24.73 -13.19
N THR A 3 14.21 -24.62 -12.59
CA THR A 3 14.55 -25.34 -11.37
C THR A 3 13.71 -24.81 -10.23
N SER A 4 12.74 -25.61 -9.76
CA SER A 4 12.04 -25.36 -8.50
C SER A 4 13.04 -25.49 -7.34
N SER A 5 13.61 -24.38 -6.91
CA SER A 5 14.40 -24.30 -5.68
C SER A 5 13.44 -24.46 -4.50
N ASN A 6 13.48 -25.64 -3.87
CA ASN A 6 12.70 -25.92 -2.68
C ASN A 6 13.37 -25.24 -1.47
N ASN A 7 13.20 -23.91 -1.38
CA ASN A 7 13.69 -23.10 -0.27
C ASN A 7 12.75 -23.28 0.93
N PHE A 8 13.21 -24.04 1.92
CA PHE A 8 12.53 -24.09 3.22
C PHE A 8 12.59 -22.71 3.88
N LEU A 9 11.43 -22.04 3.98
CA LEU A 9 11.28 -20.78 4.70
C LEU A 9 11.40 -21.04 6.20
N LYS A 10 12.30 -20.32 6.86
CA LYS A 10 12.40 -20.31 8.33
C LYS A 10 11.62 -19.12 8.86
N TYR A 11 10.45 -19.40 9.44
CA TYR A 11 9.62 -18.37 10.07
C TYR A 11 10.26 -17.85 11.37
N PRO A 12 10.12 -16.55 11.68
CA PRO A 12 10.55 -16.01 12.95
C PRO A 12 9.75 -16.63 14.10
N SER A 13 10.39 -16.77 15.26
CA SER A 13 9.71 -17.21 16.48
C SER A 13 8.80 -16.09 16.98
N VAL A 14 7.57 -16.42 17.35
CA VAL A 14 6.55 -15.46 17.79
C VAL A 14 6.05 -15.87 19.16
N ARG A 15 6.04 -14.94 20.12
CA ARG A 15 5.51 -15.21 21.46
C ARG A 15 4.01 -15.49 21.40
N ARG A 16 3.60 -16.49 22.17
CA ARG A 16 2.20 -16.81 22.44
C ARG A 16 1.90 -16.52 23.89
N ASP A 17 0.85 -15.75 24.14
CA ASP A 17 0.33 -15.49 25.48
C ASP A 17 -0.85 -16.41 25.80
N GLU A 18 -0.56 -17.58 26.35
CA GLU A 18 -1.62 -18.57 26.64
C GLU A 18 -2.55 -18.14 27.80
N THR A 19 -2.31 -16.97 28.42
CA THR A 19 -3.14 -16.48 29.53
C THR A 19 -4.41 -15.74 29.07
N ILE A 20 -4.44 -15.28 27.82
CA ILE A 20 -5.56 -14.49 27.29
C ILE A 20 -6.64 -15.44 26.74
N VAL A 21 -7.71 -15.62 27.52
CA VAL A 21 -8.89 -16.41 27.14
C VAL A 21 -10.16 -15.66 27.52
N GLU A 22 -11.00 -15.39 26.53
CA GLU A 22 -12.30 -14.73 26.71
C GLU A 22 -13.44 -15.74 26.72
N ASN A 23 -14.53 -15.40 27.41
CA ASN A 23 -15.76 -16.19 27.39
C ASN A 23 -16.84 -15.44 26.59
N LEU A 24 -17.12 -15.90 25.39
CA LEU A 24 -18.11 -15.35 24.49
C LEU A 24 -19.34 -16.26 24.45
N HIS A 25 -20.44 -15.81 25.04
CA HIS A 25 -21.72 -16.55 25.09
C HIS A 25 -21.59 -17.98 25.63
N GLY A 26 -20.74 -18.18 26.64
CA GLY A 26 -20.49 -19.49 27.25
C GLY A 26 -19.36 -20.30 26.58
N THR A 27 -18.77 -19.79 25.49
CA THR A 27 -17.66 -20.43 24.78
C THR A 27 -16.34 -19.75 25.13
N LYS A 28 -15.36 -20.53 25.58
CA LYS A 28 -13.99 -20.03 25.83
C LYS A 28 -13.21 -19.92 24.51
N VAL A 29 -12.66 -18.74 24.22
CA VAL A 29 -11.87 -18.43 23.02
C VAL A 29 -10.51 -17.86 23.46
N ALA A 30 -9.42 -18.55 23.10
CA ALA A 30 -8.07 -18.10 23.41
C ALA A 30 -7.58 -17.11 22.32
N ASP A 31 -6.94 -16.02 22.75
CA ASP A 31 -6.32 -15.04 21.86
C ASP A 31 -4.85 -14.81 22.21
N PRO A 32 -3.97 -15.77 21.86
CA PRO A 32 -2.58 -15.77 22.29
C PRO A 32 -1.72 -14.69 21.65
N TYR A 33 -2.27 -13.92 20.71
CA TYR A 33 -1.56 -12.86 20.00
C TYR A 33 -2.20 -11.48 20.21
N ARG A 34 -3.03 -11.32 21.24
CA ARG A 34 -3.65 -10.05 21.64
C ARG A 34 -2.65 -8.88 21.72
N TRP A 35 -1.40 -9.17 22.11
CA TRP A 35 -0.34 -8.18 22.21
C TRP A 35 0.01 -7.50 20.87
N LEU A 36 -0.29 -8.13 19.73
CA LEU A 36 -0.13 -7.53 18.39
C LEU A 36 -1.15 -6.41 18.12
N GLU A 37 -2.19 -6.26 18.94
CA GLU A 37 -3.15 -5.16 18.83
C GLU A 37 -2.58 -3.82 19.31
N GLU A 38 -1.42 -3.81 19.97
CA GLU A 38 -0.70 -2.61 20.40
C GLU A 38 0.41 -2.25 19.40
N PRO A 39 0.13 -1.43 18.37
CA PRO A 39 1.06 -1.18 17.27
C PRO A 39 2.33 -0.41 17.68
N ASP A 40 2.24 0.36 18.76
CA ASP A 40 3.36 1.18 19.23
C ASP A 40 4.33 0.41 20.16
N SER A 41 3.95 -0.80 20.59
CA SER A 41 4.80 -1.66 21.42
C SER A 41 6.06 -2.10 20.67
N GLU A 42 7.18 -2.20 21.39
CA GLU A 42 8.45 -2.63 20.82
C GLU A 42 8.35 -4.07 20.28
N GLU A 43 7.67 -4.95 21.00
CA GLU A 43 7.47 -6.35 20.58
C GLU A 43 6.73 -6.46 19.24
N THR A 44 5.71 -5.62 19.01
CA THR A 44 4.96 -5.60 17.74
C THR A 44 5.80 -5.04 16.60
N LYS A 45 6.63 -4.02 16.86
CA LYS A 45 7.58 -3.49 15.86
C LYS A 45 8.61 -4.54 15.46
N GLU A 46 9.23 -5.21 16.42
CA GLU A 46 10.18 -6.30 16.17
C GLU A 46 9.54 -7.44 15.38
N PHE A 47 8.29 -7.79 15.70
CA PHE A 47 7.53 -8.78 14.94
C PHE A 47 7.32 -8.35 13.48
N VAL A 48 6.86 -7.12 13.23
CA VAL A 48 6.65 -6.59 11.89
C VAL A 48 7.94 -6.56 11.08
N GLU A 49 9.05 -6.13 11.69
CA GLU A 49 10.36 -6.12 11.05
C GLU A 49 10.82 -7.54 10.68
N ALA A 50 10.65 -8.52 11.57
CA ALA A 50 11.01 -9.91 11.30
C ALA A 50 10.19 -10.52 10.16
N GLN A 51 8.89 -10.21 10.07
CA GLN A 51 8.03 -10.67 8.98
C GLN A 51 8.38 -10.00 7.64
N ASN A 52 8.63 -8.69 7.67
CA ASN A 52 9.07 -7.94 6.49
C ASN A 52 10.41 -8.47 5.97
N ALA A 53 11.38 -8.72 6.85
CA ALA A 53 12.68 -9.26 6.46
C ALA A 53 12.57 -10.64 5.79
N LEU A 54 11.73 -11.54 6.33
CA LEU A 54 11.47 -12.84 5.70
C LEU A 54 10.82 -12.67 4.31
N THR A 55 9.83 -11.79 4.21
CA THR A 55 9.07 -11.54 2.98
C THR A 55 9.95 -10.95 1.89
N PHE A 56 10.68 -9.86 2.18
CA PHE A 56 11.57 -9.23 1.22
C PHE A 56 12.69 -10.18 0.79
N LYS A 57 13.27 -10.94 1.73
CA LYS A 57 14.26 -11.97 1.38
C LYS A 57 13.71 -12.99 0.38
N TYR A 58 12.44 -13.40 0.52
CA TYR A 58 11.82 -14.31 -0.43
C TYR A 58 11.54 -13.64 -1.78
N LEU A 59 10.95 -12.44 -1.78
CA LEU A 59 10.62 -11.70 -3.00
C LEU A 59 11.87 -11.29 -3.79
N ASP A 60 12.98 -10.97 -3.11
CA ASP A 60 14.29 -10.69 -3.71
C ASP A 60 14.87 -11.90 -4.45
N THR A 61 14.44 -13.12 -4.12
CA THR A 61 14.85 -14.32 -4.88
C THR A 61 14.18 -14.43 -6.23
N TYR A 62 13.12 -13.67 -6.50
CA TYR A 62 12.38 -13.73 -7.76
C TYR A 62 13.10 -12.96 -8.86
N PRO A 63 13.65 -13.65 -9.89
CA PRO A 63 14.58 -13.04 -10.85
C PRO A 63 13.94 -12.01 -11.80
N TYR A 64 12.60 -11.94 -11.85
CA TYR A 64 11.87 -11.04 -12.75
C TYR A 64 11.18 -9.88 -12.03
N ARG A 65 11.49 -9.65 -10.74
CA ARG A 65 10.83 -8.60 -9.94
C ARG A 65 11.04 -7.22 -10.54
N GLU A 66 12.29 -6.89 -10.91
CA GLU A 66 12.64 -5.60 -11.53
C GLU A 66 11.97 -5.44 -12.90
N ASN A 67 12.06 -6.46 -13.77
CA ASN A 67 11.42 -6.43 -15.09
C ASN A 67 9.91 -6.23 -15.00
N PHE A 68 9.26 -6.86 -14.01
CA PHE A 68 7.83 -6.71 -13.78
C PHE A 68 7.49 -5.30 -13.28
N GLN A 69 8.27 -4.75 -12.36
CA GLN A 69 8.14 -3.38 -11.88
C GLN A 69 8.29 -2.37 -13.02
N GLU A 70 9.29 -2.52 -13.89
CA GLU A 70 9.52 -1.66 -15.06
C GLU A 70 8.36 -1.74 -16.05
N ALA A 71 7.89 -2.96 -16.37
CA ALA A 71 6.78 -3.17 -17.28
C ALA A 71 5.49 -2.50 -16.76
N LEU A 72 5.18 -2.68 -15.47
CA LEU A 72 4.03 -2.04 -14.84
C LEU A 72 4.16 -0.52 -14.82
N THR A 73 5.35 0.00 -14.49
CA THR A 73 5.62 1.44 -14.49
C THR A 73 5.34 2.03 -15.87
N LYS A 74 5.84 1.40 -16.93
CA LYS A 74 5.63 1.85 -18.30
C LYS A 74 4.16 1.83 -18.72
N ILE A 75 3.41 0.80 -18.30
CA ILE A 75 1.97 0.70 -18.59
C ILE A 75 1.18 1.77 -17.84
N TYR A 76 1.60 2.12 -16.62
CA TYR A 76 0.91 3.11 -15.79
C TYR A 76 1.32 4.56 -16.05
N ASP A 77 2.47 4.82 -16.69
CA ASP A 77 2.98 6.18 -16.94
C ASP A 77 2.31 6.84 -18.15
N TYR A 78 1.04 7.23 -17.97
CA TYR A 78 0.28 8.03 -18.91
C TYR A 78 -0.69 8.95 -18.18
N GLU A 79 -1.03 10.07 -18.82
CA GLU A 79 -1.96 11.07 -18.27
C GLU A 79 -3.36 10.51 -18.10
N LYS A 80 -3.94 10.73 -16.91
CA LYS A 80 -5.28 10.23 -16.55
C LYS A 80 -6.18 11.39 -16.21
N TYR A 81 -7.31 11.44 -16.88
CA TYR A 81 -8.40 12.39 -16.64
C TYR A 81 -9.63 11.61 -16.19
N GLU A 82 -10.17 11.96 -15.04
CA GLU A 82 -11.47 11.45 -14.63
C GLU A 82 -12.61 12.29 -15.21
N THR A 83 -13.80 11.71 -15.22
CA THR A 83 -15.00 12.38 -15.72
C THR A 83 -15.27 13.67 -14.93
N PRO A 84 -15.35 14.83 -15.61
CA PRO A 84 -15.67 16.08 -14.94
C PRO A 84 -17.03 16.05 -14.26
N PHE A 85 -17.14 16.71 -13.12
CA PHE A 85 -18.39 16.87 -12.38
C PHE A 85 -18.63 18.33 -12.01
N LYS A 86 -19.90 18.73 -11.94
CA LYS A 86 -20.29 20.10 -11.60
C LYS A 86 -20.57 20.20 -10.10
N SER A 87 -20.05 21.23 -9.46
CA SER A 87 -20.42 21.60 -8.09
C SER A 87 -20.59 23.11 -7.99
N GLY A 88 -21.78 23.55 -7.60
CA GLY A 88 -22.17 24.96 -7.68
C GLY A 88 -22.07 25.51 -9.11
N ASN A 89 -21.31 26.60 -9.27
CA ASN A 89 -21.11 27.26 -10.57
C ASN A 89 -19.87 26.79 -11.34
N ASN A 90 -19.11 25.84 -10.80
CA ASN A 90 -17.84 25.43 -11.39
C ASN A 90 -17.83 23.95 -11.78
N TYR A 91 -16.92 23.60 -12.69
CA TYR A 91 -16.61 22.21 -13.04
C TYR A 91 -15.28 21.79 -12.44
N TYR A 92 -15.23 20.53 -12.02
CA TYR A 92 -14.09 19.91 -11.37
C TYR A 92 -13.75 18.61 -12.09
N TYR A 93 -12.49 18.23 -12.11
CA TYR A 93 -12.08 16.90 -12.53
C TYR A 93 -10.80 16.48 -11.82
N PHE A 94 -10.58 15.18 -11.69
CA PHE A 94 -9.33 14.67 -11.19
C PHE A 94 -8.34 14.40 -12.33
N TYR A 95 -7.07 14.71 -12.06
CA TYR A 95 -5.98 14.60 -13.01
C TYR A 95 -4.75 13.94 -12.38
N ASN A 96 -4.10 13.05 -13.12
CA ASN A 96 -2.79 12.50 -12.74
C ASN A 96 -1.87 12.51 -13.96
N THR A 97 -0.66 13.05 -13.82
CA THR A 97 0.31 13.13 -14.93
C THR A 97 0.90 11.76 -15.32
N GLY A 98 0.59 10.68 -14.59
CA GLY A 98 1.12 9.35 -14.83
C GLY A 98 1.37 8.60 -13.52
N LEU A 99 2.50 8.93 -12.90
CA LEU A 99 3.07 8.25 -11.74
C LEU A 99 2.94 9.05 -10.44
N GLN A 100 2.04 10.04 -10.38
CA GLN A 100 1.82 10.79 -9.14
C GLN A 100 1.18 9.87 -8.10
N ALA A 101 1.61 10.00 -6.84
CA ALA A 101 1.12 9.16 -5.74
C ALA A 101 -0.40 9.29 -5.55
N GLN A 102 -0.96 10.47 -5.83
CA GLN A 102 -2.38 10.75 -5.80
C GLN A 102 -2.72 11.70 -6.94
N LYS A 103 -3.97 11.63 -7.40
CA LYS A 103 -4.54 12.55 -8.39
C LYS A 103 -4.79 13.94 -7.78
N TYR A 104 -4.69 14.97 -8.60
CA TYR A 104 -5.04 16.35 -8.27
C TYR A 104 -6.50 16.64 -8.62
N LEU A 105 -7.17 17.45 -7.80
CA LEU A 105 -8.46 18.04 -8.18
C LEU A 105 -8.21 19.39 -8.87
N LEU A 106 -8.68 19.51 -10.11
CA LEU A 106 -8.59 20.72 -10.92
C LEU A 106 -9.96 21.35 -11.12
N LEU A 107 -9.98 22.67 -11.31
CA LEU A 107 -11.16 23.53 -11.48
C LEU A 107 -11.10 24.20 -12.85
N PHE A 108 -12.22 24.29 -13.56
CA PHE A 108 -12.36 25.22 -14.68
C PHE A 108 -13.74 25.89 -14.70
N ASN A 109 -13.74 27.21 -14.91
CA ASN A 109 -14.94 28.04 -15.03
C ASN A 109 -15.17 28.35 -16.50
N ASN A 110 -16.44 28.39 -16.93
CA ASN A 110 -16.91 28.62 -18.31
C ASN A 110 -15.88 29.31 -19.23
N TYR A 111 -15.32 28.53 -20.16
CA TYR A 111 -14.52 28.93 -21.33
C TYR A 111 -13.21 29.70 -21.12
N GLU A 112 -12.84 30.11 -19.91
CA GLU A 112 -11.48 30.59 -19.64
C GLU A 112 -10.62 29.44 -19.11
N GLU A 113 -9.92 28.83 -20.05
CA GLU A 113 -8.89 27.84 -19.84
C GLU A 113 -7.82 28.40 -18.88
N GLY A 114 -7.70 27.85 -17.67
CA GLY A 114 -6.39 27.86 -17.01
C GLY A 114 -6.21 28.52 -15.64
N SER A 115 -7.25 28.73 -14.81
CA SER A 115 -6.96 28.92 -13.37
C SER A 115 -6.77 27.57 -12.67
N PHE A 116 -5.59 26.95 -12.86
CA PHE A 116 -5.21 25.72 -12.16
C PHE A 116 -5.10 25.99 -10.66
N LYS A 117 -6.17 25.74 -9.90
CA LYS A 117 -6.11 25.79 -8.44
C LYS A 117 -6.03 24.38 -7.90
N LEU A 118 -4.81 24.00 -7.53
CA LEU A 118 -4.48 22.72 -6.91
C LEU A 118 -5.09 22.66 -5.51
N PHE A 119 -6.08 21.80 -5.31
CA PHE A 119 -6.68 21.57 -4.00
C PHE A 119 -6.37 20.14 -3.53
N PRO A 120 -6.02 19.97 -2.24
CA PRO A 120 -4.71 20.22 -1.60
C PRO A 120 -3.57 19.31 -2.12
N GLN A 121 -2.32 19.70 -1.87
CA GLN A 121 -1.13 18.97 -2.32
C GLN A 121 -0.96 17.62 -1.58
N PRO A 122 -1.03 16.46 -2.25
CA PRO A 122 -0.45 15.24 -1.70
C PRO A 122 1.07 15.41 -1.57
N PRO A 123 1.71 14.86 -0.52
CA PRO A 123 3.15 14.98 -0.33
C PRO A 123 3.90 14.53 -1.59
N SER A 124 4.92 15.30 -1.96
CA SER A 124 5.72 15.09 -3.15
C SER A 124 6.30 13.67 -3.20
N LYS A 125 6.05 13.00 -4.32
CA LYS A 125 6.63 11.72 -4.77
C LYS A 125 6.94 10.72 -3.64
N LYS A 126 5.98 9.83 -3.37
CA LYS A 126 6.33 8.43 -3.08
C LYS A 126 5.67 7.53 -4.12
N MET A 127 6.54 6.82 -4.83
CA MET A 127 6.25 5.79 -5.82
C MET A 127 5.23 4.82 -5.22
N PHE A 128 4.02 4.76 -5.77
CA PHE A 128 2.98 3.81 -5.33
C PHE A 128 3.40 2.35 -5.62
N ILE A 129 4.31 2.16 -6.57
CA ILE A 129 4.77 0.85 -7.04
C ILE A 129 5.68 0.17 -5.99
N ASN A 130 6.37 0.93 -5.14
CA ASN A 130 7.27 0.37 -4.13
C ASN A 130 6.53 -0.26 -2.93
N TYR A 131 5.22 -0.08 -2.81
CA TYR A 131 4.44 -0.62 -1.69
C TYR A 131 3.80 -1.98 -1.98
N PHE A 132 3.83 -2.44 -3.24
CA PHE A 132 3.13 -3.65 -3.67
C PHE A 132 4.00 -4.65 -4.44
N ILE A 133 5.29 -4.35 -4.65
CA ILE A 133 6.21 -5.24 -5.35
C ILE A 133 7.46 -5.47 -4.53
#